data_AF-A0A662JLM0-F1
#
_entry.id   AF-A0A662JLM0-F1
#
_cell.length_a   1.000
_cell.length_b   1.000
_cell.length_c   1.000
_cell.angle_alpha   90.00
_cell.angle_beta   90.00
_cell.angle_gamma   90.00
#
_symmetry.space_group_name_H-M   'P 1'
#
loop_
_entity.id
_entity.type
_entity.pdbx_description
1 polymer ?
#
loop_
_entity_poly.entity_id
_entity_poly.type
_entity_poly.pdbx_seq_one_letter_code
_entity_poly.pdbx_strand_id
1 'polypeptide(L)'
;MHYTEDEESALTRCNSEDDVVKGLLEGWLKLSVIGLGWMGLPTACLYASKGVEVIGVDINPRVVELLNKGTNYLPSEPELDKLLKEVVGKGLLRAITDTREAARQCD
;
A
#
# COMPACT_ATOMS: atom_id res chain seq x y z
N MET A 1 -25.71 -8.87 16.21
CA MET A 1 -24.91 -8.63 17.42
C MET A 1 -23.72 -9.55 17.31
N HIS A 2 -22.53 -9.01 17.07
CA HIS A 2 -21.20 -9.57 17.35
C HIS A 2 -20.19 -8.59 16.73
N TYR A 3 -20.07 -7.42 17.37
CA TYR A 3 -18.93 -6.53 17.23
C TYR A 3 -18.17 -6.66 18.54
N THR A 4 -17.10 -7.45 18.54
CA THR A 4 -16.07 -7.59 19.59
C THR A 4 -15.06 -8.57 18.94
N GLU A 5 -13.86 -8.19 18.51
CA GLU A 5 -12.65 -8.06 19.35
C GLU A 5 -11.44 -7.51 18.51
N ASP A 6 -11.67 -6.78 17.42
CA ASP A 6 -10.60 -6.53 16.43
C ASP A 6 -9.65 -5.36 16.73
N GLU A 7 -9.98 -4.46 17.68
CA GLU A 7 -9.21 -3.21 17.86
C GLU A 7 -8.10 -3.28 18.92
N GLU A 8 -8.04 -4.32 19.76
CA GLU A 8 -7.02 -4.42 20.84
C GLU A 8 -5.80 -5.30 20.46
N SER A 9 -5.79 -5.92 19.26
CA SER A 9 -4.80 -6.93 18.86
C SER A 9 -3.60 -6.37 18.07
N ALA A 10 -3.72 -5.21 17.42
CA ALA A 10 -2.71 -4.73 16.47
C ALA A 10 -1.32 -4.46 17.11
N LEU A 11 -1.28 -4.00 18.37
CA LEU A 11 -0.03 -3.59 19.01
C LEU A 11 0.90 -4.75 19.44
N THR A 12 0.48 -6.01 19.27
CA THR A 12 1.21 -7.20 19.80
C THR A 12 1.71 -8.16 18.72
N ARG A 13 1.46 -7.91 17.42
CA ARG A 13 1.56 -8.96 16.40
C ARG A 13 2.93 -9.20 15.77
N CYS A 14 3.88 -8.27 15.86
CA CYS A 14 5.21 -8.42 15.25
C CYS A 14 6.32 -8.42 16.31
N ASN A 15 6.79 -9.61 16.70
CA ASN A 15 7.92 -9.79 17.63
C ASN A 15 9.10 -10.51 16.97
N SER A 16 8.99 -10.85 15.68
CA SER A 16 9.98 -11.60 14.92
C SER A 16 9.89 -11.30 13.42
N GLU A 17 10.93 -11.67 12.67
CA GLU A 17 10.93 -11.61 11.20
C GLU A 17 9.82 -12.50 10.61
N ASP A 18 9.54 -13.65 11.22
CA ASP A 18 8.49 -14.58 10.79
C ASP A 18 7.10 -13.93 10.89
N ASP A 19 6.86 -13.13 11.94
CA ASP A 19 5.60 -12.39 12.08
C ASP A 19 5.43 -11.35 10.98
N VAL A 20 6.51 -10.67 10.59
CA VAL A 20 6.48 -9.69 9.47
C VAL A 20 6.12 -10.40 8.18
N VAL A 21 6.78 -11.53 7.89
CA VAL A 21 6.51 -12.32 6.68
C VAL A 21 5.07 -12.80 6.68
N LYS A 22 4.59 -13.36 7.80
CA LYS A 22 3.21 -13.83 7.93
C LYS A 22 2.21 -12.68 7.76
N GLY A 23 2.49 -11.51 8.33
CA GLY A 23 1.62 -10.34 8.21
C GLY A 23 1.51 -9.77 6.81
N LEU A 24 2.59 -9.81 6.04
CA LEU A 24 2.57 -9.46 4.62
C LEU A 24 1.81 -10.52 3.80
N LEU A 25 1.93 -11.80 4.12
CA LEU A 25 1.25 -12.88 3.38
C LEU A 25 -0.25 -12.98 3.71
N GLU A 26 -0.63 -12.69 4.94
CA GLU A 26 -2.03 -12.74 5.42
C GLU A 26 -2.75 -11.39 5.30
N GLY A 27 -2.04 -10.32 4.94
CA GLY A 27 -2.61 -9.00 4.65
C GLY A 27 -3.07 -8.21 5.88
N TRP A 28 -2.53 -8.52 7.07
CA TRP A 28 -2.85 -7.76 8.29
C TRP A 28 -1.83 -6.68 8.65
N LEU A 29 -0.67 -6.66 7.97
CA LEU A 29 0.26 -5.53 8.02
C LEU A 29 -0.08 -4.50 6.95
N LYS A 30 0.11 -3.23 7.30
CA LYS A 30 0.04 -2.07 6.41
C LYS A 30 1.44 -1.65 6.03
N LEU A 31 1.69 -1.50 4.73
CA LEU A 31 3.00 -1.17 4.19
C LEU A 31 3.03 0.27 3.66
N SER A 32 4.09 1.02 3.94
CA SER A 32 4.38 2.26 3.22
C SER A 32 5.48 2.07 2.19
N VAL A 33 5.30 2.61 0.98
CA VAL A 33 6.33 2.63 -0.08
C VAL A 33 6.69 4.08 -0.39
N ILE A 34 7.94 4.46 -0.11
CA ILE A 34 8.43 5.82 -0.31
C ILE A 34 9.12 5.96 -1.68
N GLY A 35 8.62 6.89 -2.49
CA GLY A 35 8.96 7.08 -3.89
C GLY A 35 8.14 6.17 -4.80
N LEU A 36 7.37 6.74 -5.74
CA LEU A 36 6.47 5.99 -6.63
C LEU A 36 6.91 6.00 -8.09
N GLY A 37 8.23 6.09 -8.30
CA GLY A 37 8.86 5.96 -9.61
C GLY A 37 8.91 4.51 -10.12
N TRP A 38 9.85 4.27 -11.03
CA TRP A 38 9.99 3.02 -11.78
C TRP A 38 9.99 1.74 -10.92
N MET A 39 10.62 1.76 -9.75
CA MET A 39 10.65 0.60 -8.86
C MET A 39 9.51 0.64 -7.83
N GLY A 40 9.28 1.80 -7.22
CA GLY A 40 8.35 1.92 -6.10
C GLY A 40 6.90 1.66 -6.48
N LEU A 41 6.43 2.14 -7.64
CA LEU A 41 5.05 1.92 -8.06
C LEU A 41 4.77 0.43 -8.37
N PRO A 42 5.58 -0.28 -9.18
CA PRO A 42 5.41 -1.73 -9.34
C PRO A 42 5.46 -2.50 -8.03
N THR A 43 6.39 -2.17 -7.13
CA THR A 43 6.47 -2.81 -5.81
C THR A 43 5.21 -2.57 -4.98
N ALA A 44 4.71 -1.33 -4.92
CA ALA A 44 3.48 -0.98 -4.21
C ALA A 44 2.27 -1.74 -4.78
N CYS A 45 2.12 -1.75 -6.10
CA CYS A 45 1.05 -2.49 -6.79
C CYS A 45 1.15 -4.01 -6.53
N LEU A 46 2.37 -4.57 -6.50
CA LEU A 46 2.57 -6.00 -6.26
C LEU A 46 2.09 -6.40 -4.86
N TYR A 47 2.49 -5.67 -3.80
CA TYR A 47 2.01 -5.95 -2.44
C TYR A 47 0.50 -5.77 -2.33
N ALA A 48 -0.04 -4.68 -2.88
CA ALA A 48 -1.47 -4.43 -2.87
C ALA A 48 -2.26 -5.52 -3.63
N SER A 49 -1.71 -6.09 -4.71
CA SER A 49 -2.32 -7.19 -5.45
C SER A 49 -2.46 -8.48 -4.64
N LYS A 50 -1.68 -8.61 -3.55
CA LYS A 50 -1.71 -9.73 -2.62
C LYS A 50 -2.61 -9.48 -1.40
N GLY A 51 -3.31 -8.35 -1.35
CA GLY A 51 -4.24 -8.04 -0.25
C GLY A 51 -3.64 -7.18 0.85
N VAL A 52 -2.38 -6.75 0.72
CA VAL A 52 -1.74 -5.83 1.68
C VAL A 52 -2.28 -4.43 1.47
N GLU A 53 -2.62 -3.73 2.56
CA GLU A 53 -2.95 -2.29 2.48
C GLU A 53 -1.65 -1.49 2.31
N VAL A 54 -1.55 -0.72 1.23
CA VAL A 54 -0.34 0.02 0.86
C VAL A 54 -0.61 1.53 0.84
N ILE A 55 0.25 2.27 1.54
CA ILE A 55 0.35 3.73 1.49
C ILE A 55 1.57 4.09 0.62
N GLY A 56 1.32 4.46 -0.62
CA GLY A 56 2.35 5.03 -1.49
C GLY A 56 2.66 6.47 -1.11
N VAL A 57 3.92 6.86 -1.15
CA VAL A 57 4.34 8.25 -0.91
C VAL A 57 5.17 8.75 -2.06
N ASP A 58 4.80 9.90 -2.62
CA ASP A 58 5.63 10.61 -3.59
C ASP A 58 5.60 12.11 -3.33
N ILE A 59 6.75 12.78 -3.50
CA ILE A 59 6.85 14.23 -3.29
C ILE A 59 6.08 15.03 -4.36
N ASN A 60 5.78 14.41 -5.51
CA ASN A 60 5.10 15.08 -6.60
C ASN A 60 3.57 14.91 -6.45
N PRO A 61 2.81 15.98 -6.13
CA PRO A 61 1.37 15.89 -5.94
C PRO A 61 0.63 15.44 -7.21
N ARG A 62 1.19 15.71 -8.39
CA ARG A 62 0.61 15.24 -9.66
C ARG A 62 0.70 13.72 -9.82
N VAL A 63 1.80 13.13 -9.37
CA VAL A 63 1.96 11.66 -9.34
C VAL A 63 0.90 11.08 -8.41
N VAL A 64 0.81 11.61 -7.19
CA VAL A 64 -0.18 11.19 -6.19
C VAL A 64 -1.61 11.26 -6.72
N GLU A 65 -1.99 12.37 -7.37
CA GLU A 65 -3.32 12.54 -7.95
C GLU A 65 -3.62 11.52 -9.05
N LEU A 66 -2.67 11.29 -9.97
CA LEU A 66 -2.84 10.31 -11.06
C LEU A 66 -3.00 8.90 -10.51
N LEU A 67 -2.14 8.51 -9.56
CA LEU A 67 -2.16 7.18 -8.98
C LEU A 67 -3.45 6.90 -8.19
N ASN A 68 -3.94 7.87 -7.42
CA ASN A 68 -5.23 7.75 -6.72
C ASN A 68 -6.43 7.65 -7.67
N LYS A 69 -6.28 8.07 -8.94
CA LYS A 69 -7.26 7.86 -10.00
C LYS A 69 -7.07 6.53 -10.75
N GLY A 70 -6.16 5.67 -10.29
CA GLY A 70 -5.77 4.44 -10.99
C GLY A 70 -5.09 4.70 -12.33
N THR A 71 -4.46 5.86 -12.51
CA THR A 71 -3.80 6.24 -13.77
C THR A 71 -2.29 6.15 -13.60
N ASN A 72 -1.67 5.24 -14.35
CA ASN A 72 -0.22 5.12 -14.37
C ASN A 72 0.39 6.29 -15.15
N TYR A 73 1.53 6.79 -14.67
CA TYR A 73 2.27 7.89 -15.29
C TYR A 73 3.63 7.43 -15.85
N LEU A 74 4.03 6.18 -15.59
CA LEU A 74 5.27 5.61 -16.10
C LEU A 74 5.08 5.17 -17.56
N PRO A 75 5.92 5.66 -18.50
CA PRO A 75 5.84 5.23 -19.88
C PRO A 75 6.23 3.75 -20.03
N SER A 76 5.50 3.02 -20.87
CA SER A 76 5.82 1.66 -21.34
C SER A 76 5.61 0.49 -20.36
N GLU A 77 4.70 0.61 -19.40
CA GLU A 77 4.31 -0.49 -18.50
C GLU A 77 2.79 -0.80 -18.60
N PRO A 78 2.29 -1.39 -19.71
CA PRO A 78 0.84 -1.58 -19.93
C PRO A 78 0.18 -2.54 -18.93
N GLU A 79 0.96 -3.48 -18.39
CA GLU A 79 0.49 -4.42 -17.38
C GLU A 79 0.29 -3.74 -16.02
N LEU A 80 1.11 -2.72 -15.72
CA LEU A 80 1.01 -1.93 -14.51
C LEU A 80 -0.26 -1.09 -14.46
N ASP A 81 -0.75 -0.58 -15.60
CA ASP A 81 -2.02 0.15 -15.67
C ASP A 81 -3.20 -0.67 -15.13
N LYS A 82 -3.28 -1.94 -15.55
CA LYS A 82 -4.36 -2.83 -15.14
C LYS A 82 -4.26 -3.14 -13.66
N LEU A 83 -3.05 -3.48 -13.20
CA LEU A 83 -2.79 -3.80 -11.81
C LEU A 83 -3.10 -2.61 -10.89
N LEU A 84 -2.62 -1.42 -11.26
CA LEU A 84 -2.86 -0.19 -10.52
C LEU A 84 -4.35 0.11 -10.39
N LYS A 85 -5.10 0.06 -11.50
CA LYS A 85 -6.57 0.28 -11.48
C LYS A 85 -7.27 -0.71 -10.57
N GLU A 86 -6.86 -1.98 -10.61
CA GLU A 86 -7.43 -3.02 -9.77
C GLU A 86 -7.19 -2.73 -8.29
N VAL A 87 -5.93 -2.50 -7.89
CA VAL A 87 -5.60 -2.34 -6.46
C VAL A 87 -6.11 -1.04 -5.87
N VAL A 88 -6.14 0.05 -6.64
CA VAL A 88 -6.75 1.33 -6.23
C VAL A 88 -8.27 1.18 -6.16
N GLY A 89 -8.90 0.50 -7.12
CA GLY A 89 -10.34 0.22 -7.11
C GLY A 89 -10.77 -0.66 -5.94
N LYS A 90 -9.87 -1.53 -5.45
CA LYS A 90 -10.05 -2.32 -4.22
C LYS A 90 -9.76 -1.54 -2.93
N GLY A 91 -9.25 -0.31 -3.02
CA GLY A 91 -8.84 0.49 -1.87
C GLY A 91 -7.56 -0.02 -1.18
N LEU A 92 -6.81 -0.92 -1.81
CA LEU A 92 -5.60 -1.54 -1.26
C LEU A 92 -4.34 -0.70 -1.53
N LEU A 93 -4.41 0.27 -2.43
CA LEU A 93 -3.34 1.24 -2.66
C LEU A 93 -3.92 2.65 -2.69
N ARG A 94 -3.34 3.55 -1.90
CA ARG A 94 -3.53 5.00 -2.02
C ARG A 94 -2.19 5.70 -1.96
N ALA A 95 -2.08 6.84 -2.62
CA ALA A 95 -0.89 7.67 -2.61
C ALA A 95 -1.12 8.95 -1.79
N ILE A 96 -0.09 9.42 -1.07
CA ILE A 96 -0.05 10.70 -0.36
C ILE A 96 1.30 11.41 -0.57
N THR A 97 1.40 12.68 -0.18
CA THR A 97 2.66 13.45 -0.29
C THR A 97 3.44 13.54 1.02
N ASP A 98 2.85 13.15 2.15
CA ASP A 98 3.46 13.30 3.48
C ASP A 98 4.00 11.97 4.02
N THR A 99 5.32 11.81 4.00
CA THR A 99 6.02 10.65 4.57
C THR A 99 5.76 10.48 6.07
N ARG A 100 5.62 11.57 6.83
CA ARG A 100 5.36 11.52 8.27
C ARG A 100 3.96 11.02 8.55
N GLU A 101 3.00 11.40 7.72
CA GLU A 101 1.66 10.83 7.78
C GLU A 101 1.69 9.32 7.51
N ALA A 102 2.37 8.89 6.45
CA ALA A 102 2.49 7.48 6.10
C ALA A 102 3.12 6.64 7.23
N ALA A 103 4.22 7.12 7.81
CA ALA A 103 4.94 6.45 8.90
C ALA A 103 4.12 6.28 10.19
N ARG A 104 3.03 7.02 10.36
CA ARG A 104 2.11 6.86 11.51
C ARG A 104 0.96 5.89 11.23
N GLN A 105 0.77 5.52 9.97
CA GLN A 105 -0.37 4.74 9.51
C GLN A 105 0.02 3.37 8.96
N CYS A 106 1.31 3.12 8.72
CA CYS A 106 1.84 1.80 8.43
C CYS A 106 2.46 1.14 9.67
N ASP A 107 2.62 -0.17 9.59
CA ASP A 107 3.31 -0.99 10.60
C ASP A 107 4.84 -0.97 10.42
#